data_AF-A0A8C2D6N1-F1
#
_entry.id   AF-A0A8C2D6N1-F1
#
_cell.length_a   1.000
_cell.length_b   1.000
_cell.length_c   1.000
_cell.angle_alpha   90.00
_cell.angle_beta   90.00
_cell.angle_gamma   90.00
#
_symmetry.space_group_name_H-M   'P 1'
#
loop_
_entity.id
_entity.type
_entity.pdbx_description
1 polymer ?
#
loop_
_entity_poly.entity_id
_entity_poly.type
_entity_poly.pdbx_seq_one_letter_code
_entity_poly.pdbx_strand_id
1 'polypeptide(L)'
;MFLSGLLLLFLLPDWTEGIAGDTVDINTLARIINFVEKNYKRVDNKDGHPRQYAVAINVPKDQCQQNFNPAPDNFLRISQENAMDVQKAFADETNALYQGAELIAAGTRKKKKYNMHSESLLLNPADNSPMTNLLNRRRDGCSVFYTFESPCVNTCLDENGKHSILKALENWKEHSGIKAFVFKNFWKFDPKKEDLQTKFKQIVAHVPLYRCVSETQCYACKGEGNTAIDAQCLPPPEN
;
A
#
# COMPACT_ATOMS: atom_id res chain seq x y z
N MET A 1 -19.91 -13.38 -65.14
CA MET A 1 -20.39 -12.90 -63.83
C MET A 1 -19.52 -13.53 -62.77
N PHE A 2 -18.57 -12.76 -62.24
CA PHE A 2 -17.69 -13.19 -61.15
C PHE A 2 -18.37 -12.82 -59.83
N LEU A 3 -18.60 -13.79 -58.95
CA LEU A 3 -18.87 -13.52 -57.54
C LEU A 3 -17.71 -14.07 -56.73
N SER A 4 -16.85 -13.14 -56.30
CA SER A 4 -15.80 -13.34 -55.32
C SER A 4 -16.42 -13.77 -53.98
N GLY A 5 -15.99 -14.91 -53.45
CA GLY A 5 -16.25 -15.32 -52.08
C GLY A 5 -15.35 -14.51 -51.13
N LEU A 6 -15.97 -13.70 -50.28
CA LEU A 6 -15.27 -12.95 -49.24
C LEU A 6 -15.05 -13.86 -48.03
N LEU A 7 -13.81 -14.29 -47.80
CA LEU A 7 -13.40 -15.03 -46.62
C LEU A 7 -13.27 -14.03 -45.45
N LEU A 8 -14.25 -14.00 -44.54
CA LEU A 8 -14.18 -13.23 -43.30
C LEU A 8 -13.29 -13.98 -42.29
N LEU A 9 -12.00 -13.64 -42.26
CA LEU A 9 -11.10 -13.96 -41.15
C LEU A 9 -11.55 -13.17 -39.92
N PHE A 10 -12.16 -13.87 -38.96
CA PHE A 10 -12.38 -13.33 -37.62
C PHE A 10 -11.02 -13.07 -36.96
N LEU A 11 -10.58 -11.81 -36.99
CA LEU A 11 -9.57 -11.30 -36.07
C LEU A 11 -10.19 -11.31 -34.67
N LEU A 12 -10.05 -12.42 -33.95
CA LEU A 12 -10.23 -12.41 -32.50
C LEU A 12 -9.21 -11.43 -31.96
N PRO A 13 -9.62 -10.36 -31.25
CA PRO A 13 -8.66 -9.63 -30.44
C PRO A 13 -8.06 -10.65 -29.46
N ASP A 14 -6.75 -10.62 -29.25
CA ASP A 14 -6.15 -11.30 -28.11
C ASP A 14 -6.68 -10.60 -26.85
N TRP A 15 -7.71 -11.17 -26.23
CA TRP A 15 -8.17 -10.76 -24.92
C TRP A 15 -7.10 -11.24 -23.95
N THR A 16 -6.08 -10.43 -23.73
CA THR A 16 -5.35 -10.49 -22.48
C THR A 16 -6.39 -10.21 -21.40
N GLU A 17 -6.66 -11.20 -20.56
CA GLU A 17 -7.39 -11.00 -19.31
C GLU A 17 -6.59 -10.04 -18.43
N GLY A 18 -6.70 -8.74 -18.73
CA GLY A 18 -6.35 -7.69 -17.80
C GLY A 18 -7.30 -7.82 -16.64
N ILE A 19 -6.74 -8.03 -15.45
CA ILE A 19 -7.46 -8.08 -14.18
C ILE A 19 -8.45 -6.90 -14.15
N ALA A 20 -9.73 -7.19 -14.40
CA ALA A 20 -10.80 -6.20 -14.42
C ALA A 20 -11.18 -5.87 -12.97
N GLY A 21 -10.26 -5.23 -12.26
CA GLY A 21 -10.51 -4.53 -11.01
C GLY A 21 -10.35 -3.04 -11.26
N ASP A 22 -11.23 -2.23 -10.67
CA ASP A 22 -11.06 -0.78 -10.70
C ASP A 22 -9.68 -0.43 -10.11
N THR A 23 -8.80 0.11 -10.94
CA THR A 23 -7.51 0.63 -10.51
C THR A 23 -7.72 1.97 -9.80
N VAL A 24 -6.96 2.24 -8.75
CA VAL A 24 -7.00 3.56 -8.11
C VAL A 24 -6.56 4.64 -9.10
N ASP A 25 -7.29 5.75 -9.16
CA ASP A 25 -6.83 6.92 -9.90
C ASP A 25 -5.57 7.48 -9.22
N ILE A 26 -4.44 7.52 -9.93
CA ILE A 26 -3.13 7.82 -9.34
C ILE A 26 -3.04 9.24 -8.76
N ASN A 27 -3.78 10.19 -9.34
CA ASN A 27 -3.86 11.56 -8.82
C ASN A 27 -4.68 11.61 -7.53
N THR A 28 -5.76 10.84 -7.46
CA THR A 28 -6.55 10.65 -6.24
C THR A 28 -5.73 9.94 -5.17
N LEU A 29 -4.93 8.94 -5.52
CA LEU A 29 -3.99 8.30 -4.61
C LEU A 29 -3.01 9.32 -3.99
N ALA A 30 -2.42 10.20 -4.80
CA ALA A 30 -1.54 11.26 -4.29
C ALA A 30 -2.24 12.16 -3.26
N ARG A 31 -3.49 12.55 -3.53
CA ARG A 31 -4.29 13.35 -2.57
C ARG A 31 -4.63 12.57 -1.30
N ILE A 32 -4.94 11.27 -1.39
CA ILE A 32 -5.16 10.41 -0.22
C ILE A 32 -3.90 10.33 0.64
N ILE A 33 -2.74 10.07 0.02
CA ILE A 33 -1.47 10.00 0.75
C ILE A 33 -1.11 11.34 1.38
N ASN A 34 -1.35 12.46 0.67
CA ASN A 34 -1.20 13.79 1.24
C ASN A 34 -2.07 14.00 2.48
N PHE A 35 -3.35 13.60 2.43
CA PHE A 35 -4.25 13.65 3.57
C PHE A 35 -3.69 12.82 4.74
N VAL A 36 -3.24 11.60 4.46
CA VAL A 36 -2.65 10.72 5.48
C VAL A 36 -1.41 11.35 6.11
N GLU A 37 -0.49 11.90 5.32
CA GLU A 37 0.73 12.53 5.85
C GLU A 37 0.43 13.81 6.65
N LYS A 38 -0.55 14.63 6.22
CA LYS A 38 -0.92 15.86 6.96
C LYS A 38 -1.54 15.56 8.32
N ASN A 39 -2.31 14.47 8.43
CA ASN A 39 -3.08 14.16 9.63
C ASN A 39 -2.43 13.10 10.54
N TYR A 40 -1.68 12.15 9.99
CA TYR A 40 -1.22 10.96 10.72
C TYR A 40 0.27 10.68 10.58
N LYS A 41 1.07 11.66 10.16
CA LYS A 41 2.52 11.48 10.12
C LYS A 41 3.11 11.29 11.51
N ARG A 42 3.95 10.26 11.65
CA ARG A 42 4.72 10.05 12.88
C ARG A 42 5.98 10.91 12.89
N VAL A 43 6.09 11.74 13.92
CA VAL A 43 7.30 12.49 14.24
C VAL A 43 7.75 12.17 15.66
N ASP A 44 9.04 12.33 15.94
CA ASP A 44 9.54 12.27 17.31
C ASP A 44 9.36 13.62 18.00
N ASN A 45 8.78 13.60 19.19
CA ASN A 45 8.42 14.80 19.94
C ASN A 45 9.64 15.62 20.39
N LYS A 46 10.86 15.07 20.35
CA LYS A 46 12.09 15.75 20.78
C LYS A 46 12.73 16.55 19.66
N ASP A 47 12.74 16.03 18.44
CA ASP A 47 13.49 16.58 17.30
C ASP A 47 12.61 16.93 16.09
N GLY A 48 11.33 16.53 16.10
CA GLY A 48 10.39 16.73 14.99
C GLY A 48 10.70 15.86 13.77
N HIS A 49 11.68 14.96 13.83
CA HIS A 49 12.07 14.15 12.69
C HIS A 49 11.04 13.05 12.40
N PRO A 50 10.73 12.81 11.10
CA PRO A 50 9.86 11.71 10.71
C PRO A 50 10.41 10.37 11.19
N ARG A 51 9.55 9.51 11.74
CA ARG A 51 9.88 8.14 12.16
C ARG A 51 9.10 7.14 11.33
N GLN A 52 9.58 5.90 11.25
CA GLN A 52 8.87 4.84 10.53
C GLN A 52 7.46 4.63 11.09
N TYR A 53 6.49 4.54 10.18
CA TYR A 53 5.09 4.26 10.45
C TYR A 53 4.40 3.72 9.20
N ALA A 54 3.25 3.08 9.41
CA ALA A 54 2.33 2.69 8.35
C ALA A 54 0.90 3.03 8.76
N VAL A 55 0.07 3.32 7.76
CA VAL A 55 -1.36 3.60 7.89
C VAL A 55 -2.07 2.78 6.83
N ALA A 56 -3.15 2.10 7.17
CA ALA A 56 -4.03 1.52 6.17
C ALA A 56 -5.45 2.03 6.35
N ILE A 57 -6.16 2.20 5.24
CA ILE A 57 -7.55 2.61 5.21
C ILE A 57 -8.40 1.61 4.44
N ASN A 58 -9.69 1.54 4.76
CA ASN A 58 -10.71 0.87 3.93
C ASN A 58 -11.98 1.71 3.94
N VAL A 59 -12.18 2.47 2.86
CA VAL A 59 -13.21 3.51 2.73
C VAL A 59 -14.23 3.15 1.64
N PRO A 60 -15.39 3.83 1.56
CA PRO A 60 -16.25 3.74 0.38
C PRO A 60 -15.49 3.87 -0.94
N LYS A 61 -15.87 3.06 -1.93
CA LYS A 61 -15.15 2.92 -3.21
C LYS A 61 -15.02 4.24 -3.97
N ASP A 62 -16.05 5.09 -3.92
CA ASP A 62 -16.10 6.42 -4.51
C ASP A 62 -15.00 7.37 -3.97
N GLN A 63 -14.50 7.13 -2.76
CA GLN A 63 -13.42 7.93 -2.16
C GLN A 63 -12.03 7.66 -2.75
N CYS A 64 -11.92 6.73 -3.71
CA CYS A 64 -10.69 6.48 -4.47
C CYS A 64 -10.86 6.64 -5.98
N GLN A 65 -12.05 7.06 -6.42
CA GLN A 65 -12.33 7.30 -7.83
C GLN A 65 -11.76 8.66 -8.26
N GLN A 66 -11.65 8.81 -9.59
CA GLN A 66 -11.15 10.02 -10.22
C GLN A 66 -11.87 11.28 -9.67
N ASN A 67 -11.08 12.32 -9.43
CA ASN A 67 -11.51 13.63 -8.91
C ASN A 67 -11.97 13.65 -7.45
N PHE A 68 -11.93 12.55 -6.71
CA PHE A 68 -12.19 12.62 -5.27
C PHE A 68 -11.11 13.46 -4.56
N ASN A 69 -11.53 14.37 -3.69
CA ASN A 69 -10.63 15.25 -2.93
C ASN A 69 -10.81 15.03 -1.43
N PRO A 70 -9.92 14.27 -0.77
CA PRO A 70 -10.01 13.98 0.66
C PRO A 70 -9.89 15.25 1.51
N ALA A 71 -10.83 15.42 2.44
CA ALA A 71 -10.87 16.49 3.42
C ALA A 71 -11.47 15.97 4.74
N PRO A 72 -11.22 16.65 5.89
CA PRO A 72 -11.63 16.16 7.21
C PRO A 72 -13.15 15.92 7.37
N ASP A 73 -13.97 16.59 6.58
CA ASP A 73 -15.44 16.50 6.61
C ASP A 73 -16.00 15.44 5.63
N ASN A 74 -15.19 14.96 4.68
CA ASN A 74 -15.65 14.10 3.59
C ASN A 74 -14.89 12.77 3.45
N PHE A 75 -13.81 12.57 4.21
CA PHE A 75 -12.96 11.37 4.17
C PHE A 75 -12.87 10.72 5.55
N LEU A 76 -12.81 9.38 5.63
CA LEU A 76 -12.87 8.63 6.89
C LEU A 76 -14.13 8.97 7.73
N ARG A 77 -15.25 9.14 7.04
CA ARG A 77 -16.50 9.71 7.58
C ARG A 77 -17.18 8.85 8.64
N ILE A 78 -17.01 7.53 8.58
CA ILE A 78 -17.67 6.59 9.50
C ILE A 78 -16.95 6.59 10.84
N SER A 79 -15.63 6.77 10.82
CA SER A 79 -14.82 6.55 11.99
C SER A 79 -14.64 7.78 12.87
N GLN A 80 -14.85 9.00 12.34
CA GLN A 80 -14.65 10.28 13.04
C GLN A 80 -13.36 10.28 13.87
N GLU A 81 -12.31 9.62 13.36
CA GLU A 81 -11.12 9.31 14.14
C GLU A 81 -10.36 10.58 14.46
N ASN A 82 -10.13 10.82 15.75
CA ASN A 82 -9.35 11.95 16.20
C ASN A 82 -7.87 11.72 15.85
N ALA A 83 -7.32 12.54 14.96
CA ALA A 83 -5.94 12.44 14.51
C ALA A 83 -4.92 12.44 15.66
N MET A 84 -5.17 13.18 16.75
CA MET A 84 -4.29 13.18 17.92
C MET A 84 -4.27 11.83 18.63
N ASP A 85 -5.42 11.15 18.72
CA ASP A 85 -5.52 9.84 19.36
C ASP A 85 -4.79 8.77 18.52
N VAL A 86 -4.95 8.82 17.19
CA VAL A 86 -4.21 7.96 16.26
C VAL A 86 -2.70 8.18 16.45
N GLN A 87 -2.24 9.43 16.38
CA GLN A 87 -0.83 9.80 16.55
C GLN A 87 -0.26 9.34 17.89
N LYS A 88 -0.99 9.57 18.98
CA LYS A 88 -0.58 9.17 20.32
C LYS A 88 -0.44 7.65 20.44
N ALA A 89 -1.39 6.90 19.87
CA ALA A 89 -1.40 5.43 19.95
C ALA A 89 -0.23 4.79 19.21
N PHE A 90 0.12 5.27 18.01
CA PHE A 90 1.25 4.70 17.26
C PHE A 90 2.62 5.33 17.62
N ALA A 91 2.64 6.45 18.35
CA ALA A 91 3.85 7.02 18.92
C ALA A 91 4.37 6.24 20.15
N ASP A 92 3.48 5.65 20.95
CA ASP A 92 3.84 4.77 22.07
C ASP A 92 4.58 3.53 21.56
N GLU A 93 5.89 3.44 21.77
CA GLU A 93 6.69 2.32 21.28
C GLU A 93 6.41 0.98 22.00
N THR A 94 5.58 0.97 23.05
CA THR A 94 5.16 -0.25 23.75
C THR A 94 4.06 -0.98 22.98
N ASN A 95 3.03 -0.24 22.56
CA ASN A 95 1.90 -0.77 21.81
C ASN A 95 1.98 -0.42 20.32
N ALA A 96 2.31 0.82 19.98
CA ALA A 96 2.58 1.32 18.64
C ALA A 96 1.51 0.94 17.59
N LEU A 97 0.24 0.89 18.01
CA LEU A 97 -0.86 0.39 17.19
C LEU A 97 -2.16 1.12 17.52
N TYR A 98 -2.83 1.59 16.48
CA TYR A 98 -4.18 2.12 16.50
C TYR A 98 -5.07 1.28 15.57
N GLN A 99 -6.29 0.98 16.00
CA GLN A 99 -7.27 0.22 15.22
C GLN A 99 -8.64 0.89 15.28
N GLY A 100 -8.94 1.69 14.27
CA GLY A 100 -10.22 2.36 14.08
C GLY A 100 -11.16 1.59 13.16
N ALA A 101 -12.16 2.30 12.62
CA ALA A 101 -13.20 1.68 11.80
C ALA A 101 -12.90 1.70 10.31
N GLU A 102 -12.34 2.80 9.83
CA GLU A 102 -11.92 2.96 8.44
C GLU A 102 -10.41 3.11 8.32
N LEU A 103 -9.68 3.28 9.43
CA LEU A 103 -8.25 3.41 9.46
C LEU A 103 -7.60 2.59 10.58
N ILE A 104 -6.44 2.03 10.27
CA ILE A 104 -5.51 1.43 11.23
C ILE A 104 -4.14 2.10 11.04
N ALA A 105 -3.36 2.21 12.10
CA ALA A 105 -2.03 2.80 12.02
C ALA A 105 -1.08 2.12 12.98
N ALA A 106 0.19 1.99 12.58
CA ALA A 106 1.23 1.44 13.44
C ALA A 106 2.53 2.22 13.31
N GLY A 107 3.24 2.30 14.43
CA GLY A 107 4.61 2.77 14.51
C GLY A 107 5.56 1.58 14.61
N THR A 108 6.72 1.82 15.17
CA THR A 108 7.68 0.78 15.50
C THR A 108 7.48 0.34 16.95
N ARG A 109 7.20 -0.94 17.18
CA ARG A 109 7.04 -1.48 18.54
C ARG A 109 8.38 -2.03 19.04
N LYS A 110 8.86 -1.53 20.17
CA LYS A 110 10.06 -2.03 20.84
C LYS A 110 9.76 -3.36 21.54
N LYS A 111 10.55 -4.39 21.24
CA LYS A 111 10.63 -5.63 22.02
C LYS A 111 12.03 -5.72 22.64
N LYS A 112 12.19 -6.56 23.68
CA LYS A 112 13.45 -6.68 24.44
C LYS A 112 14.70 -6.92 23.56
N LYS A 113 14.55 -7.61 22.43
CA LYS A 113 15.68 -8.02 21.57
C LYS A 113 15.65 -7.44 20.15
N TYR A 114 14.54 -6.85 19.72
CA TYR A 114 14.35 -6.37 18.36
C TYR A 114 13.17 -5.39 18.29
N ASN A 115 13.04 -4.69 17.17
CA ASN A 115 11.91 -3.80 16.92
C ASN A 115 10.97 -4.45 15.91
N MET A 116 9.67 -4.47 16.19
CA MET A 116 8.66 -4.88 15.20
C MET A 116 8.34 -3.69 14.29
N HIS A 117 8.40 -3.93 12.99
CA HIS A 117 8.09 -2.95 11.96
C HIS A 117 6.57 -2.70 11.88
N SER A 118 6.20 -1.49 11.50
CA SER A 118 4.80 -1.06 11.35
C SER A 118 4.03 -1.96 10.38
N GLU A 119 4.68 -2.37 9.30
CA GLU A 119 4.15 -3.24 8.27
C GLU A 119 3.75 -4.60 8.88
N SER A 120 4.67 -5.23 9.61
CA SER A 120 4.40 -6.49 10.30
C SER A 120 3.35 -6.33 11.40
N LEU A 121 3.22 -5.17 12.07
CA LEU A 121 2.20 -4.98 13.11
C LEU A 121 0.79 -4.89 12.54
N LEU A 122 0.63 -4.33 11.32
CA LEU A 122 -0.66 -4.20 10.67
C LEU A 122 -1.06 -5.43 9.85
N LEU A 123 -0.09 -6.16 9.30
CA LEU A 123 -0.35 -7.26 8.37
C LEU A 123 -0.20 -8.65 9.00
N ASN A 124 0.35 -8.79 10.21
CA ASN A 124 0.47 -10.09 10.88
C ASN A 124 -0.40 -10.25 12.14
N PRO A 125 -0.86 -11.48 12.43
CA PRO A 125 -0.80 -12.67 11.56
C PRO A 125 -1.78 -12.54 10.37
N ALA A 126 -1.41 -13.03 9.18
CA ALA A 126 -2.16 -12.82 7.93
C ALA A 126 -3.69 -13.08 8.01
N ASP A 127 -4.11 -14.07 8.79
CA ASP A 127 -5.51 -14.50 8.88
C ASP A 127 -6.31 -13.77 9.98
N ASN A 128 -5.64 -12.99 10.83
CA ASN A 128 -6.26 -12.26 11.95
C ASN A 128 -5.47 -10.98 12.28
N SER A 129 -5.00 -10.28 11.25
CA SER A 129 -4.25 -9.03 11.42
C SER A 129 -5.20 -7.84 11.55
N PRO A 130 -4.72 -6.69 12.04
CA PRO A 130 -5.44 -5.43 11.93
C PRO A 130 -5.94 -5.14 10.50
N MET A 131 -5.12 -5.42 9.48
CA MET A 131 -5.51 -5.26 8.08
C MET A 131 -6.61 -6.24 7.67
N THR A 132 -6.52 -7.52 8.07
CA THR A 132 -7.58 -8.52 7.80
C THR A 132 -8.91 -8.06 8.37
N ASN A 133 -8.90 -7.56 9.60
CA ASN A 133 -10.09 -7.03 10.28
C ASN A 133 -10.62 -5.77 9.58
N LEU A 134 -9.74 -4.89 9.11
CA LEU A 134 -10.12 -3.69 8.36
C LEU A 134 -10.77 -4.02 7.01
N LEU A 135 -10.21 -4.97 6.24
CA LEU A 135 -10.75 -5.43 4.97
C LEU A 135 -12.13 -6.08 5.13
N ASN A 136 -12.31 -6.86 6.20
CA ASN A 136 -13.59 -7.54 6.48
C ASN A 136 -14.76 -6.60 6.79
N ARG A 137 -14.50 -5.35 7.20
CA ARG A 137 -15.56 -4.37 7.49
C ARG A 137 -16.30 -3.89 6.24
N ARG A 138 -15.64 -3.91 5.08
CA ARG A 138 -16.21 -3.48 3.80
C ARG A 138 -15.49 -4.21 2.68
N ARG A 139 -16.09 -5.26 2.11
CA ARG A 139 -15.43 -6.18 1.16
C ARG A 139 -15.21 -5.60 -0.24
N ASP A 140 -15.94 -4.55 -0.59
CA ASP A 140 -15.93 -3.88 -1.90
C ASP A 140 -15.35 -2.46 -1.83
N GLY A 141 -14.79 -2.08 -0.68
CA GLY A 141 -14.24 -0.75 -0.42
C GLY A 141 -12.94 -0.46 -1.14
N CYS A 142 -12.51 0.80 -1.10
CA CYS A 142 -11.15 1.14 -1.47
C CYS A 142 -10.21 0.96 -0.27
N SER A 143 -9.24 0.07 -0.45
CA SER A 143 -8.22 -0.23 0.54
C SER A 143 -6.86 0.32 0.10
N VAL A 144 -6.24 1.12 0.95
CA VAL A 144 -4.90 1.69 0.70
C VAL A 144 -4.03 1.39 1.91
N PHE A 145 -2.85 0.83 1.67
CA PHE A 145 -1.83 0.59 2.70
C PHE A 145 -0.64 1.48 2.39
N TYR A 146 -0.37 2.44 3.25
CA TYR A 146 0.75 3.37 3.14
C TYR A 146 1.82 3.06 4.19
N THR A 147 3.08 3.02 3.77
CA THR A 147 4.24 2.92 4.66
C THR A 147 5.24 4.03 4.34
N PHE A 148 5.80 4.67 5.36
CA PHE A 148 6.73 5.79 5.17
C PHE A 148 8.02 5.33 4.50
N GLU A 149 8.65 4.30 5.04
CA GLU A 149 9.75 3.57 4.39
C GLU A 149 9.22 2.29 3.73
N SER A 150 9.82 1.88 2.62
CA SER A 150 9.49 0.64 1.93
C SER A 150 9.62 -0.58 2.85
N PRO A 151 8.80 -1.63 2.67
CA PRO A 151 8.96 -2.86 3.44
C PRO A 151 10.37 -3.42 3.29
N CYS A 152 11.03 -3.71 4.41
CA CYS A 152 12.42 -4.14 4.36
C CYS A 152 12.58 -5.54 3.77
N VAL A 153 13.63 -5.72 2.96
CA VAL A 153 13.91 -6.96 2.22
C VAL A 153 14.08 -8.18 3.14
N ASN A 154 14.85 -8.03 4.22
CA ASN A 154 15.28 -9.18 5.05
C ASN A 154 14.28 -9.61 6.13
N THR A 155 13.13 -8.93 6.26
CA THR A 155 12.21 -9.23 7.37
C THR A 155 10.75 -9.08 6.95
N CYS A 156 10.38 -7.97 6.30
CA CYS A 156 9.01 -7.80 5.82
C CYS A 156 8.78 -8.57 4.52
N LEU A 157 9.79 -8.69 3.65
CA LEU A 157 9.73 -9.40 2.36
C LEU A 157 10.57 -10.69 2.34
N ASP A 158 10.84 -11.25 3.52
CA ASP A 158 11.44 -12.57 3.65
C ASP A 158 10.33 -13.62 3.55
N GLU A 159 10.32 -14.45 2.50
CA GLU A 159 9.28 -15.46 2.28
C GLU A 159 9.17 -16.48 3.41
N ASN A 160 10.30 -16.78 4.07
CA ASN A 160 10.37 -17.74 5.16
C ASN A 160 10.33 -17.06 6.54
N GLY A 161 10.22 -15.74 6.57
CA GLY A 161 10.29 -14.93 7.77
C GLY A 161 8.98 -14.92 8.54
N LYS A 162 9.01 -15.15 9.86
CA LYS A 162 7.83 -15.05 10.75
C LYS A 162 7.21 -13.64 10.83
N HIS A 163 7.90 -12.63 10.32
CA HIS A 163 7.45 -11.23 10.26
C HIS A 163 7.14 -10.79 8.82
N SER A 164 7.18 -11.74 7.88
CA SER A 164 6.85 -11.51 6.48
C SER A 164 5.43 -10.99 6.36
N ILE A 165 5.23 -10.04 5.46
CA ILE A 165 3.90 -9.54 5.14
C ILE A 165 3.27 -10.25 3.94
N LEU A 166 4.04 -11.07 3.21
CA LEU A 166 3.63 -11.62 1.91
C LEU A 166 2.34 -12.46 1.99
N LYS A 167 2.19 -13.31 3.02
CA LYS A 167 0.95 -14.08 3.21
C LYS A 167 -0.27 -13.18 3.45
N ALA A 168 -0.10 -12.05 4.12
CA ALA A 168 -1.19 -11.10 4.32
C ALA A 168 -1.57 -10.37 3.02
N LEU A 169 -0.60 -10.17 2.12
CA LEU A 169 -0.86 -9.62 0.79
C LEU A 169 -1.64 -10.61 -0.07
N GLU A 170 -1.39 -11.92 0.05
CA GLU A 170 -2.22 -12.95 -0.57
C GLU A 170 -3.69 -12.84 -0.13
N ASN A 171 -3.94 -12.70 1.18
CA ASN A 171 -5.31 -12.47 1.67
C ASN A 171 -5.90 -11.14 1.17
N TRP A 172 -5.07 -10.10 1.04
CA TRP A 172 -5.51 -8.80 0.54
C TRP A 172 -5.85 -8.83 -0.97
N LYS A 173 -5.16 -9.67 -1.76
CA LYS A 173 -5.46 -9.87 -3.18
C LYS A 173 -6.94 -10.21 -3.42
N GLU A 174 -7.52 -11.00 -2.53
CA GLU A 174 -8.93 -11.46 -2.58
C GLU A 174 -9.96 -10.37 -2.27
N HIS A 175 -9.53 -9.20 -1.77
CA HIS A 175 -10.42 -8.07 -1.54
C HIS A 175 -10.99 -7.56 -2.87
N SER A 176 -12.32 -7.50 -3.02
CA SER A 176 -12.96 -7.24 -4.31
C SER A 176 -12.90 -5.77 -4.77
N GLY A 177 -12.62 -4.85 -3.85
CA GLY A 177 -12.55 -3.43 -4.16
C GLY A 177 -11.17 -2.95 -4.63
N ILE A 178 -11.02 -1.63 -4.70
CA ILE A 178 -9.78 -0.95 -5.11
C ILE A 178 -8.68 -1.25 -4.09
N LYS A 179 -7.45 -1.49 -4.55
CA LYS A 179 -6.28 -1.84 -3.72
C LYS A 179 -5.08 -0.99 -4.12
N ALA A 180 -4.34 -0.46 -3.16
CA ALA A 180 -3.06 0.20 -3.40
C ALA A 180 -2.10 0.00 -2.23
N PHE A 181 -0.97 -0.66 -2.48
CA PHE A 181 0.17 -0.65 -1.58
C PHE A 181 1.07 0.53 -1.96
N VAL A 182 1.37 1.39 -0.99
CA VAL A 182 2.11 2.63 -1.22
C VAL A 182 3.28 2.74 -0.26
N PHE A 183 4.44 3.11 -0.80
CA PHE A 183 5.57 3.57 0.00
C PHE A 183 6.06 4.96 -0.45
N LYS A 184 6.82 5.66 0.39
CA LYS A 184 7.40 6.96 0.06
C LYS A 184 8.91 6.90 -0.13
N ASN A 185 9.61 6.45 0.91
CA ASN A 185 11.06 6.35 0.96
C ASN A 185 11.53 4.92 0.81
N PHE A 186 12.78 4.75 0.39
CA PHE A 186 13.44 3.44 0.44
C PHE A 186 13.99 3.21 1.83
N TRP A 187 13.67 2.04 2.40
CA TRP A 187 14.25 1.64 3.68
C TRP A 187 15.77 1.73 3.62
N LYS A 188 16.36 2.59 4.45
CA LYS A 188 17.78 3.01 4.38
C LYS A 188 18.85 1.92 4.29
N PHE A 189 18.53 0.68 4.66
CA PHE A 189 19.47 -0.46 4.62
C PHE A 189 19.34 -1.34 3.37
N ASP A 190 18.35 -1.08 2.53
CA ASP A 190 18.09 -1.83 1.31
C ASP A 190 18.55 -1.19 -0.01
N PRO A 191 18.97 0.10 -0.14
CA PRO A 191 19.25 0.67 -1.46
C PRO A 191 20.36 -0.03 -2.24
N LYS A 192 21.24 -0.75 -1.54
CA LYS A 192 22.39 -1.47 -2.11
C LYS A 192 22.13 -2.96 -2.33
N LYS A 193 20.88 -3.41 -2.15
CA LYS A 193 20.54 -4.82 -2.29
C LYS A 193 20.15 -5.13 -3.72
N GLU A 194 20.89 -6.05 -4.33
CA GLU A 194 20.69 -6.49 -5.71
C GLU A 194 19.30 -7.13 -5.94
N ASP A 195 18.66 -7.64 -4.89
CA ASP A 195 17.38 -8.35 -4.97
C ASP A 195 16.15 -7.45 -4.79
N LEU A 196 16.30 -6.14 -4.57
CA LEU A 196 15.17 -5.25 -4.25
C LEU A 196 14.06 -5.28 -5.31
N GLN A 197 14.41 -5.30 -6.59
CA GLN A 197 13.43 -5.44 -7.68
C GLN A 197 12.63 -6.74 -7.55
N THR A 198 13.33 -7.87 -7.34
CA THR A 198 12.71 -9.18 -7.17
C THR A 198 11.79 -9.19 -5.95
N LYS A 199 12.19 -8.53 -4.87
CA LYS A 199 11.39 -8.41 -3.64
C LYS A 199 10.15 -7.55 -3.83
N PHE A 200 10.23 -6.45 -4.57
CA PHE A 200 9.05 -5.63 -4.88
C PHE A 200 8.09 -6.36 -5.82
N LYS A 201 8.58 -7.20 -6.73
CA LYS A 201 7.72 -8.07 -7.54
C LYS A 201 6.88 -9.04 -6.69
N GLN A 202 7.36 -9.46 -5.53
CA GLN A 202 6.56 -10.28 -4.61
C GLN A 202 5.33 -9.50 -4.11
N ILE A 203 5.44 -8.18 -3.88
CA ILE A 203 4.29 -7.35 -3.51
C ILE A 203 3.32 -7.24 -4.70
N VAL A 204 3.85 -6.91 -5.88
CA VAL A 204 3.09 -6.69 -7.12
C VAL A 204 2.29 -7.93 -7.55
N ALA A 205 2.81 -9.13 -7.25
CA ALA A 205 2.10 -10.39 -7.51
C ALA A 205 0.76 -10.52 -6.77
N HIS A 206 0.55 -9.72 -5.72
CA HIS A 206 -0.64 -9.75 -4.87
C HIS A 206 -1.46 -8.46 -4.94
N VAL A 207 -0.81 -7.30 -4.94
CA VAL A 207 -1.49 -6.00 -4.88
C VAL A 207 -0.74 -4.93 -5.71
N PRO A 208 -1.45 -3.97 -6.34
CA PRO A 208 -0.80 -2.87 -7.06
C PRO A 208 0.12 -2.05 -6.15
N LEU A 209 1.38 -1.91 -6.55
CA LEU A 209 2.41 -1.17 -5.82
C LEU A 209 2.63 0.22 -6.41
N TYR A 210 2.70 1.22 -5.54
CA TYR A 210 2.95 2.61 -5.89
C TYR A 210 4.01 3.22 -5.00
N ARG A 211 4.71 4.23 -5.56
CA ARG A 211 5.56 5.13 -4.78
C ARG A 211 5.02 6.55 -4.86
N CYS A 212 4.69 7.14 -3.71
CA CYS A 212 4.23 8.53 -3.64
C CYS A 212 5.31 9.40 -2.99
N VAL A 213 5.85 10.35 -3.75
CA VAL A 213 7.01 11.16 -3.34
C VAL A 213 6.63 12.58 -2.91
N SER A 214 5.44 13.06 -3.29
CA SER A 214 4.93 14.39 -2.94
C SER A 214 3.40 14.41 -2.89
N GLU A 215 2.82 15.57 -2.54
CA GLU A 215 1.37 15.78 -2.47
C GLU A 215 0.64 15.54 -3.80
N THR A 216 1.36 15.63 -4.92
CA THR A 216 0.79 15.59 -6.28
C THR A 216 1.37 14.47 -7.14
N GLN A 217 2.29 13.67 -6.59
CA GLN A 217 3.12 12.79 -7.40
C GLN A 217 3.22 11.39 -6.80
N CYS A 218 2.58 10.46 -7.50
CA CYS A 218 2.72 9.03 -7.31
C CYS A 218 3.12 8.36 -8.62
N TYR A 219 3.81 7.25 -8.51
CA TYR A 219 4.22 6.40 -9.62
C TYR A 219 3.68 5.00 -9.41
N ALA A 220 3.07 4.41 -10.44
CA ALA A 220 2.81 2.98 -10.45
C ALA A 220 4.13 2.24 -10.64
N CYS A 221 4.43 1.32 -9.74
CA CYS A 221 5.70 0.59 -9.79
C CYS A 221 5.72 -0.51 -10.85
N LYS A 222 4.57 -0.86 -11.43
CA LYS A 222 4.43 -1.95 -12.41
C LYS A 222 5.05 -3.24 -11.85
N GLY A 223 5.58 -4.10 -12.70
CA GLY A 223 6.31 -5.30 -12.30
C GLY A 223 5.52 -6.60 -12.45
N GLU A 224 4.33 -6.53 -13.04
CA GLU A 224 3.47 -7.67 -13.30
C GLU A 224 4.14 -8.62 -14.32
N GLY A 225 4.13 -9.91 -14.00
CA GLY A 225 4.77 -10.95 -14.81
C GLY A 225 6.24 -10.64 -15.10
N ASN A 226 6.58 -10.58 -16.39
CA ASN A 226 7.95 -10.37 -16.84
C ASN A 226 8.37 -8.89 -16.90
N THR A 227 7.45 -7.95 -16.70
CA THR A 227 7.76 -6.51 -16.72
C THR A 227 8.69 -6.13 -15.56
N ALA A 228 9.67 -5.27 -15.80
CA ALA A 228 10.54 -4.76 -14.73
C ALA A 228 9.79 -3.80 -13.79
N ILE A 229 10.29 -3.63 -12.57
CA ILE A 229 9.80 -2.56 -11.69
C ILE A 229 10.20 -1.22 -12.30
N ASP A 230 9.29 -0.25 -12.28
CA ASP A 230 9.55 1.10 -12.77
C ASP A 230 10.71 1.74 -12.01
N ALA A 231 11.63 2.39 -12.72
CA ALA A 231 12.83 2.98 -12.12
C ALA A 231 12.50 4.04 -11.06
N GLN A 232 11.32 4.69 -11.13
CA GLN A 232 10.87 5.62 -10.08
C GLN A 232 10.58 4.91 -8.75
N CYS A 233 10.39 3.60 -8.77
CA CYS A 233 10.19 2.77 -7.59
C CYS A 233 11.45 2.00 -7.18
N LEU A 234 12.61 2.35 -7.73
CA LEU A 234 13.91 1.81 -7.32
C LEU A 234 14.84 2.95 -6.89
N PRO A 235 15.80 2.68 -5.99
CA PRO A 235 16.87 3.63 -5.70
C PRO A 235 17.59 4.04 -6.99
N PRO A 236 18.01 5.30 -7.12
CA PRO A 236 18.81 5.71 -8.28
C PRO A 236 20.12 4.91 -8.32
N PRO A 237 20.66 4.61 -9.52
CA PRO A 237 21.98 4.02 -9.64
C PRO A 237 23.03 4.91 -8.96
N GLU A 238 24.02 4.32 -8.30
CA GLU A 238 25.18 5.08 -7.80
C GLU A 238 25.95 5.63 -9.01
N ASN A 239 26.28 6.94 -8.96
CA ASN A 239 27.20 7.58 -9.89
C ASN A 239 28.65 7.29 -9.50
#